data_AF-A0A5N9EQL6-F1
#
_entry.id   AF-A0A5N9EQL6-F1
#
_cell.length_a   1.000
_cell.length_b   1.000
_cell.length_c   1.000
_cell.angle_alpha   90.00
_cell.angle_beta   90.00
_cell.angle_gamma   90.00
#
_symmetry.space_group_name_H-M   'P 1'
#
loop_
_entity.id
_entity.type
_entity.pdbx_description
1 polymer ?
#
loop_
_entity_poly.entity_id
_entity_poly.type
_entity_poly.pdbx_seq_one_letter_code
_entity_poly.pdbx_strand_id
1 'polypeptide(L)'
;MPNTIEVLLFAKINAVVLGFLGLILGLLYSVGGLVIDILVSNGNINSNETSGLGIGTLLAFGAIIGMPFLFSLIGFFYGIISAFLYNLIFCRIRTLLGNSLFKD
;
A
#
# COMPACT_ATOMS: atom_id res chain seq x y z
N MET A 1 -26.28 -12.98 13.47
CA MET A 1 -26.08 -12.85 12.01
C MET A 1 -24.59 -13.04 11.75
N PRO A 2 -24.15 -13.92 10.85
CA PRO A 2 -22.71 -14.12 10.64
C PRO A 2 -22.12 -12.87 9.97
N ASN A 3 -21.06 -12.30 10.55
CA ASN A 3 -20.38 -11.14 9.99
C ASN A 3 -19.42 -11.61 8.87
N THR A 4 -19.96 -12.02 7.73
CA THR A 4 -19.15 -12.20 6.52
C THR A 4 -18.61 -10.84 6.10
N ILE A 5 -17.32 -10.77 5.76
CA ILE A 5 -16.72 -9.52 5.31
C ILE A 5 -17.16 -9.30 3.86
N GLU A 6 -17.79 -8.16 3.59
CA GLU A 6 -18.03 -7.73 2.22
C GLU A 6 -16.69 -7.42 1.55
N VAL A 7 -16.28 -8.29 0.62
CA VAL A 7 -14.96 -8.27 -0.01
C VAL A 7 -14.67 -6.92 -0.68
N LEU A 8 -15.66 -6.37 -1.38
CA LEU A 8 -15.51 -5.11 -2.10
C LEU A 8 -15.35 -3.91 -1.15
N LEU A 9 -16.15 -3.86 -0.08
CA LEU A 9 -16.05 -2.81 0.93
C LEU A 9 -14.69 -2.85 1.63
N PHE A 10 -14.23 -4.04 2.02
CA PHE A 10 -12.94 -4.21 2.68
C PHE A 10 -11.76 -3.87 1.76
N ALA A 11 -11.84 -4.22 0.47
CA ALA A 11 -10.86 -3.82 -0.54
C ALA A 11 -10.78 -2.30 -0.71
N LYS A 12 -11.92 -1.60 -0.78
CA LYS A 12 -11.96 -0.13 -0.87
C LYS A 12 -11.34 0.52 0.36
N ILE A 13 -11.65 0.04 1.56
CA ILE A 13 -11.08 0.57 2.80
C ILE A 13 -9.56 0.40 2.80
N ASN A 14 -9.05 -0.79 2.48
CA ASN A 14 -7.60 -1.02 2.44
C ASN A 14 -6.91 -0.19 1.34
N ALA A 15 -7.54 -0.01 0.18
CA ALA A 15 -7.03 0.86 -0.88
C ALA A 15 -6.88 2.31 -0.41
N VAL A 16 -7.83 2.82 0.38
CA VAL A 16 -7.75 4.18 0.94
C VAL A 16 -6.68 4.27 2.02
N VAL A 17 -6.65 3.32 2.96
CA VAL A 17 -5.67 3.30 4.06
C VAL A 17 -4.25 3.21 3.55
N LEU A 18 -3.96 2.27 2.63
CA LEU A 18 -2.63 2.17 2.04
C LEU A 18 -2.33 3.37 1.13
N GLY A 19 -3.33 3.92 0.42
CA GLY A 19 -3.15 5.15 -0.35
C GLY A 19 -2.64 6.31 0.51
N PHE A 20 -3.19 6.52 1.70
CA PHE A 20 -2.69 7.51 2.65
C PHE A 20 -1.27 7.21 3.14
N LEU A 21 -0.93 5.94 3.40
CA LEU A 21 0.45 5.56 3.71
C LEU A 21 1.40 5.87 2.54
N GLY A 22 1.00 5.57 1.31
CA GLY A 22 1.75 5.91 0.11
C GLY A 22 1.94 7.40 -0.07
N LEU A 23 0.96 8.22 0.30
CA LEU A 23 1.08 9.68 0.31
C LEU A 23 2.15 10.15 1.30
N ILE A 24 2.13 9.63 2.54
CA ILE A 24 3.13 9.98 3.56
C ILE A 24 4.53 9.59 3.08
N LEU A 25 4.68 8.39 2.51
CA LEU A 25 5.97 7.93 1.97
C LEU A 25 6.41 8.75 0.75
N GLY A 26 5.48 9.12 -0.14
CA GLY A 26 5.75 9.99 -1.28
C GLY A 26 6.22 11.37 -0.87
N LEU A 27 5.64 11.95 0.19
CA LEU A 27 6.11 13.22 0.77
C LEU A 27 7.53 13.10 1.33
N LEU A 28 7.81 12.04 2.11
CA LEU A 28 9.15 11.79 2.63
C LEU A 28 10.18 11.60 1.52
N TYR A 29 9.83 10.85 0.47
CA TYR A 29 10.69 10.63 -0.69
C TYR A 29 10.93 11.93 -1.47
N SER A 30 9.90 12.75 -1.66
CA SER A 30 10.03 14.03 -2.36
C SER A 30 10.97 14.99 -1.63
N VAL A 31 10.81 15.14 -0.31
CA VAL A 31 11.68 15.99 0.50
C VAL A 31 13.10 15.44 0.55
N GLY A 32 13.26 14.13 0.77
CA GLY A 32 14.56 13.48 0.77
C GLY A 32 15.29 13.63 -0.57
N GLY A 33 14.60 13.40 -1.68
CA GLY A 33 15.14 13.54 -3.03
C GLY A 33 15.57 14.97 -3.34
N LEU A 34 14.77 15.97 -2.95
CA LEU A 34 15.14 17.38 -3.13
C LEU A 34 16.40 17.76 -2.33
N VAL A 35 16.53 17.28 -1.09
CA VAL A 35 17.72 17.54 -0.27
C VAL A 35 18.97 16.92 -0.92
N ILE A 36 18.88 15.67 -1.37
CA ILE A 36 20.00 14.99 -2.05
C ILE A 36 20.36 15.72 -3.35
N ASP A 37 19.38 16.11 -4.17
CA ASP A 37 19.64 16.81 -5.43
C ASP A 37 20.31 18.18 -5.21
N ILE A 38 19.95 18.91 -4.15
CA ILE A 38 20.64 20.17 -3.78
C ILE A 38 22.09 19.88 -3.40
N LEU A 39 22.35 18.84 -2.60
CA LEU A 39 23.70 18.47 -2.17
C LEU A 39 24.58 18.03 -3.34
N VAL A 40 24.02 17.30 -4.29
CA VAL A 40 24.71 16.88 -5.52
C VAL A 40 24.98 18.08 -6.43
N SER A 41 24.01 18.99 -6.59
CA SER A 41 24.17 20.20 -7.41
C SER A 41 25.24 21.15 -6.87
N ASN A 42 25.38 21.22 -5.54
CA ASN A 42 26.41 22.03 -4.90
C ASN A 42 27.80 21.38 -4.92
N GLY A 43 27.95 20.17 -5.48
CA GLY A 43 29.22 19.44 -5.55
C GLY A 43 29.67 18.83 -4.22
N ASN A 44 28.80 18.80 -3.21
CA ASN A 44 29.11 18.21 -1.90
C ASN A 44 29.08 16.67 -1.94
N ILE A 45 28.34 16.08 -2.89
CA ILE A 45 28.18 14.62 -3.04
C ILE A 45 28.26 14.28 -4.52
N ASN A 46 29.11 13.31 -4.88
CA ASN A 46 29.16 12.76 -6.23
C ASN A 46 28.22 11.56 -6.31
N SER A 47 27.17 11.66 -7.12
CA SER A 47 26.26 10.56 -7.42
C SER A 47 26.09 10.42 -8.92
N ASN A 48 26.24 9.20 -9.45
CA ASN A 48 25.99 8.90 -10.87
C ASN A 48 24.50 8.68 -11.18
N GLU A 49 23.67 8.52 -10.14
CA GLU A 49 22.25 8.18 -10.24
C GLU A 49 21.33 9.40 -10.38
N THR A 50 21.80 10.59 -10.00
CA THR A 50 21.03 11.85 -10.15
C THR A 50 21.92 12.92 -10.75
N SER A 51 21.39 13.63 -11.75
CA SER A 51 22.09 14.71 -12.44
C SER A 51 22.06 16.04 -11.65
N GLY A 52 21.71 16.01 -10.36
CA GLY A 52 21.40 17.20 -9.56
C GLY A 52 20.01 17.77 -9.84
N LEU A 53 19.83 19.08 -9.59
CA LEU A 53 18.59 19.82 -9.77
C LEU A 53 18.08 19.68 -11.22
N GLY A 54 16.99 18.94 -11.39
CA GLY A 54 16.45 18.62 -12.71
C GLY A 54 15.60 17.36 -12.69
N ILE A 55 16.05 16.32 -13.39
CA ILE A 55 15.30 15.07 -13.56
C ILE A 55 15.07 14.34 -12.22
N GLY A 56 16.07 14.34 -11.32
CA GLY A 56 15.95 13.75 -9.98
C GLY A 56 14.82 14.39 -9.18
N THR A 57 14.71 15.70 -9.26
CA THR A 57 13.74 16.47 -8.48
C THR A 57 12.33 16.29 -9.06
N LEU A 58 12.22 16.22 -10.39
CA LEU A 58 10.98 15.88 -11.09
C LEU A 58 10.45 14.48 -10.68
N LEU A 59 11.34 13.48 -10.61
CA LEU A 59 11.01 12.14 -10.13
C LEU A 59 10.62 12.14 -8.66
N ALA A 60 11.33 12.90 -7.82
CA ALA A 60 11.04 13.04 -6.40
C ALA A 60 9.64 13.62 -6.14
N PHE A 61 9.26 14.68 -6.86
CA PHE A 61 7.88 15.22 -6.80
C PHE A 61 6.86 14.28 -7.45
N GLY A 62 7.25 13.54 -8.50
CA GLY A 62 6.43 12.50 -9.10
C GLY A 62 6.01 11.42 -8.11
N ALA A 63 6.84 11.12 -7.10
CA ALA A 63 6.53 10.15 -6.05
C ALA A 63 5.33 10.56 -5.18
N ILE A 64 5.01 11.87 -5.07
CA ILE A 64 3.83 12.36 -4.34
C ILE A 64 2.53 11.83 -4.96
N ILE A 65 2.53 11.59 -6.27
CA ILE A 65 1.37 11.03 -6.99
C ILE A 65 1.55 9.51 -7.17
N GLY A 66 2.76 9.10 -7.57
CA GLY A 66 3.06 7.71 -7.90
C GLY A 66 2.91 6.75 -6.72
N MET A 67 3.45 7.11 -5.55
CA MET A 67 3.40 6.24 -4.37
C MET A 67 1.99 6.04 -3.82
N PRO A 68 1.15 7.08 -3.59
CA PRO A 68 -0.23 6.86 -3.17
C PRO A 68 -1.04 6.04 -4.18
N PHE A 69 -0.85 6.25 -5.48
CA PHE A 69 -1.53 5.46 -6.51
C PHE A 69 -1.13 3.98 -6.43
N LEU A 70 0.17 3.68 -6.41
CA LEU A 70 0.68 2.31 -6.31
C LEU A 70 0.26 1.63 -5.02
N PHE A 71 0.37 2.30 -3.88
CA PHE A 71 -0.03 1.74 -2.59
C PHE A 71 -1.54 1.53 -2.51
N SER A 72 -2.35 2.41 -3.11
CA SER A 72 -3.80 2.22 -3.17
C SER A 72 -4.17 0.99 -3.99
N LEU A 73 -3.51 0.78 -5.13
CA LEU A 73 -3.71 -0.41 -5.96
C LEU A 73 -3.32 -1.69 -5.20
N ILE A 74 -2.16 -1.69 -4.54
CA ILE A 74 -1.70 -2.82 -3.73
C ILE A 74 -2.67 -3.09 -2.57
N GLY A 75 -3.12 -2.04 -1.88
CA GLY A 75 -4.09 -2.14 -0.79
C GLY A 75 -5.43 -2.71 -1.22
N PHE A 76 -5.89 -2.35 -2.42
CA PHE A 76 -7.09 -2.90 -3.01
C PHE A 76 -6.99 -4.42 -3.21
N PHE A 77 -5.94 -4.89 -3.90
CA PHE A 77 -5.73 -6.32 -4.13
C PHE A 77 -5.49 -7.08 -2.82
N TYR A 78 -4.71 -6.52 -1.91
CA TYR A 78 -4.51 -7.06 -0.58
C TYR A 78 -5.84 -7.24 0.16
N GLY A 79 -6.74 -6.26 0.10
CA GLY A 79 -8.05 -6.34 0.71
C GLY A 79 -8.94 -7.41 0.07
N ILE A 80 -8.95 -7.55 -1.27
CA ILE A 80 -9.67 -8.65 -1.95
C ILE A 80 -9.20 -10.01 -1.44
N ILE A 81 -7.89 -10.24 -1.49
CA ILE A 81 -7.28 -11.52 -1.12
C ILE A 81 -7.58 -11.83 0.36
N SER A 82 -7.33 -10.86 1.25
CA SER A 82 -7.54 -11.01 2.69
C SER A 82 -9.00 -11.30 3.05
N ALA A 83 -9.95 -10.57 2.48
CA ALA A 83 -11.37 -10.79 2.75
C ALA A 83 -11.87 -12.13 2.18
N PHE A 84 -11.38 -12.51 1.00
CA PHE A 84 -11.69 -13.81 0.40
C PHE A 84 -11.17 -14.97 1.26
N LEU A 85 -9.91 -14.92 1.69
CA LEU A 85 -9.33 -15.93 2.59
C LEU A 85 -10.10 -16.01 3.91
N TYR A 86 -10.45 -14.87 4.51
CA TYR A 86 -11.22 -14.84 5.75
C TYR A 86 -12.57 -15.56 5.60
N ASN A 87 -13.32 -15.24 4.54
CA ASN A 87 -14.62 -15.86 4.27
C ASN A 87 -14.50 -17.38 4.02
N LEU A 88 -13.45 -17.83 3.32
CA LEU A 88 -13.20 -19.27 3.10
C LEU A 88 -12.88 -20.02 4.41
N ILE A 89 -11.94 -19.49 5.20
CA ILE A 89 -11.53 -20.12 6.46
C ILE A 89 -12.70 -20.16 7.44
N PHE A 90 -13.46 -19.07 7.55
CA PHE A 90 -14.62 -19.00 8.42
C PHE A 90 -15.71 -20.01 8.01
N CYS A 91 -15.96 -20.16 6.71
CA CYS A 91 -16.87 -21.18 6.19
C CYS A 91 -16.38 -22.59 6.58
N ARG A 92 -15.09 -22.88 6.40
CA ARG A 92 -14.51 -24.19 6.70
C ARG A 92 -14.61 -24.53 8.20
N ILE A 93 -14.22 -23.60 9.08
CA ILE A 93 -14.29 -23.80 10.53
C ILE A 93 -15.74 -24.05 10.99
N ARG A 94 -16.71 -23.29 10.44
CA ARG A 94 -18.13 -23.49 10.75
C ARG A 94 -18.61 -24.89 10.38
N THR A 95 -18.23 -25.40 9.20
CA THR A 95 -18.62 -26.77 8.81
C THR A 95 -18.08 -27.81 9.79
N LEU A 96 -16.85 -27.63 10.29
CA LEU A 96 -16.25 -28.56 11.25
C LEU A 96 -16.94 -28.51 12.63
N LEU A 97 -17.19 -27.31 13.14
CA LEU A 97 -17.88 -27.10 14.43
C LEU A 97 -19.36 -27.52 14.40
N GLY A 98 -20.05 -27.28 13.28
CA GLY A 98 -21.41 -27.76 13.09
C GLY A 98 -21.46 -29.28 13.12
N ASN A 99 -20.54 -29.94 12.41
CA ASN A 99 -20.50 -31.40 12.36
C ASN A 99 -20.12 -32.05 13.70
N SER A 100 -19.44 -31.33 14.61
CA SER A 100 -19.15 -31.84 15.96
C SER A 100 -20.32 -31.68 16.95
N LEU A 101 -21.28 -30.79 16.69
CA LEU A 101 -22.42 -30.52 17.58
C LEU A 101 -23.68 -31.34 17.26
N PHE A 102 -23.75 -31.97 16.08
CA PHE A 102 -24.91 -32.77 15.63
C PHE A 102 -24.57 -34.26 15.47
N LYS A 103 -23.48 -34.72 16.10
CA LYS A 103 -23.02 -36.10 16.03
C LYS A 103 -23.28 -36.80 17.36
N ASP A 104 -24.55 -36.85 17.75
CA ASP A 104 -25.09 -37.75 18.78
C ASP A 104 -26.19 -38.61 18.15
#